data_AF-A0A8K0UCB5-F1
#
_entry.id   AF-A0A8K0UCB5-F1
#
_cell.length_a   1.000
_cell.length_b   1.000
_cell.length_c   1.000
_cell.angle_alpha   90.00
_cell.angle_beta   90.00
_cell.angle_gamma   90.00
#
_symmetry.space_group_name_H-M   'P 1'
#
loop_
_entity.id
_entity.type
_entity.pdbx_description
1 polymer ?
#
loop_
_entity_poly.entity_id
_entity_poly.type
_entity_poly.pdbx_seq_one_letter_code
_entity_poly.pdbx_strand_id
1 'polypeptide(L)'
;LAALASVFTGLALGLGLLRLWIRVRIRRLWWEDVFAMIAFTCGVANLASEWLFEAYGGGMHVKLSCKWIYMFAYTCVVWAVRISILFSVIRIIPPSQRLHTLGLISIIFSFLLWGGLIIQKAVWCAHVWESYNSSVSGSMFYCSLTRGMSIFELVADCIADLISIALPLHMLRTIKLPRRQRRLLRLLFSATITISLVAFVRMATQVVEALSDLVTIAVDFQVATSLMVCNVLVVVTYLYRVMGLANKDEGEGSSSSTAAGPPTDDDFTTPASQPSSTNQLTTVEFSTSGCSYPTSTPSGQRSTIPNDV
;
A
#
# COMPACT_ATOMS: atom_id res chain seq x y z
N LEU A 1 10.91 28.08 -10.14
CA LEU A 1 10.83 26.91 -9.23
C LEU A 1 9.49 26.19 -9.37
N ALA A 2 8.35 26.89 -9.32
CA ALA A 2 7.01 26.31 -9.59
C ALA A 2 6.96 25.52 -10.92
N ALA A 3 7.47 26.10 -12.02
CA ALA A 3 7.56 25.38 -13.30
C ALA A 3 8.33 24.04 -13.20
N LEU A 4 9.41 23.96 -12.43
CA LEU A 4 10.14 22.71 -12.23
C LEU A 4 9.30 21.70 -11.43
N ALA A 5 8.68 22.14 -10.33
CA ALA A 5 7.80 21.30 -9.53
C ALA A 5 6.64 20.75 -10.38
N SER A 6 6.03 21.58 -11.23
CA SER A 6 4.97 21.16 -12.17
C SER A 6 5.43 20.09 -13.16
N VAL A 7 6.67 20.19 -13.69
CA VAL A 7 7.25 19.18 -14.58
C VAL A 7 7.46 17.87 -13.83
N PHE A 8 7.99 17.90 -12.60
CA PHE A 8 8.13 16.71 -11.77
C PHE A 8 6.78 16.05 -11.47
N THR A 9 5.76 16.84 -11.13
CA THR A 9 4.39 16.35 -10.92
C THR A 9 3.82 15.75 -12.19
N GLY A 10 4.00 16.41 -13.35
CA GLY A 10 3.56 15.90 -14.66
C GLY A 10 4.21 14.56 -15.02
N LEU A 11 5.52 14.42 -14.79
CA LEU A 11 6.22 13.14 -14.96
C LEU A 11 5.67 12.05 -14.03
N ALA A 12 5.43 12.39 -12.76
CA ALA A 12 4.86 11.46 -11.79
C ALA A 12 3.44 10.99 -12.18
N LEU A 13 2.62 11.89 -12.74
CA LEU A 13 1.30 11.57 -13.29
C LEU A 13 1.42 10.68 -14.55
N GLY A 14 2.36 10.97 -15.45
CA GLY A 14 2.64 10.12 -16.61
C GLY A 14 3.00 8.69 -16.20
N LEU A 15 3.84 8.53 -15.17
CA LEU A 15 4.14 7.23 -14.58
C LEU A 15 2.92 6.56 -13.95
N GLY A 16 1.98 7.33 -13.40
CA GLY A 16 0.70 6.84 -12.89
C GLY A 16 -0.18 6.27 -13.98
N LEU A 17 -0.27 6.94 -15.14
CA LEU A 17 -0.97 6.42 -16.31
C LEU A 17 -0.34 5.14 -16.83
N LEU A 18 1.00 5.09 -16.89
CA LEU A 18 1.72 3.88 -17.29
C LEU A 18 1.43 2.72 -16.33
N ARG A 19 1.47 2.97 -15.01
CA ARG A 19 1.09 1.98 -13.98
C ARG A 19 -0.33 1.49 -14.20
N LEU A 20 -1.28 2.38 -14.43
CA LEU A 20 -2.68 2.02 -14.67
C LEU A 20 -2.80 1.17 -15.92
N TRP A 21 -2.17 1.57 -17.02
CA TRP A 21 -2.17 0.83 -18.28
C TRP A 21 -1.61 -0.59 -18.10
N ILE A 22 -0.47 -0.74 -17.43
CA ILE A 22 0.13 -2.04 -17.11
C ILE A 22 -0.86 -2.92 -16.34
N ARG A 23 -1.50 -2.37 -15.30
CA ARG A 23 -2.41 -3.17 -14.45
C ARG A 23 -3.74 -3.48 -15.12
N VAL A 24 -4.28 -2.56 -15.92
CA VAL A 24 -5.45 -2.82 -16.79
C VAL A 24 -5.10 -3.93 -17.78
N ARG A 25 -3.89 -3.93 -18.35
CA ARG A 25 -3.44 -4.97 -19.27
C ARG A 25 -3.32 -6.34 -18.60
N ILE A 26 -2.88 -6.39 -17.35
CA ILE A 26 -2.76 -7.62 -16.55
C ILE A 26 -4.12 -8.06 -15.96
N ARG A 27 -5.19 -7.25 -16.08
CA ARG A 27 -6.56 -7.51 -15.59
C ARG A 27 -6.68 -7.89 -14.10
N ARG A 28 -5.70 -7.54 -13.27
CA ARG A 28 -5.68 -7.89 -11.84
C ARG A 28 -5.74 -6.62 -11.00
N LEU A 29 -6.93 -6.06 -10.84
CA LEU A 29 -7.18 -4.89 -10.00
C LEU A 29 -7.26 -5.31 -8.53
N TRP A 30 -6.46 -4.69 -7.67
CA TRP A 30 -6.47 -4.91 -6.22
C TRP A 30 -6.83 -3.62 -5.47
N TRP A 31 -7.18 -3.72 -4.18
CA TRP A 31 -7.45 -2.56 -3.31
C TRP A 31 -6.35 -1.50 -3.35
N GLU A 32 -5.11 -1.97 -3.49
CA GLU A 32 -3.91 -1.17 -3.69
C GLU A 32 -3.97 -0.20 -4.88
N ASP A 33 -4.69 -0.58 -5.94
CA ASP A 33 -4.89 0.23 -7.16
C ASP A 33 -5.98 1.27 -7.00
N VAL A 34 -6.98 0.99 -6.18
CA VAL A 34 -7.99 1.99 -5.83
C VAL A 34 -7.31 3.17 -5.14
N PHE A 35 -6.40 2.93 -4.20
CA PHE A 35 -5.62 3.99 -3.55
C PHE A 35 -4.66 4.69 -4.48
N ALA A 36 -4.03 3.97 -5.42
CA ALA A 36 -3.20 4.60 -6.43
C ALA A 36 -4.02 5.51 -7.37
N MET A 37 -5.25 5.12 -7.71
CA MET A 37 -6.17 5.93 -8.51
C MET A 37 -6.67 7.16 -7.76
N ILE A 38 -6.97 7.02 -6.47
CA ILE A 38 -7.30 8.15 -5.59
C ILE A 38 -6.12 9.13 -5.56
N ALA A 39 -4.89 8.63 -5.32
CA ALA A 39 -3.70 9.47 -5.31
C ALA A 39 -3.47 10.16 -6.67
N PHE A 40 -3.65 9.45 -7.79
CA PHE A 40 -3.54 10.03 -9.12
C PHE A 40 -4.57 11.16 -9.33
N THR A 41 -5.83 10.90 -9.01
CA THR A 41 -6.93 11.87 -9.19
C THR A 41 -6.72 13.11 -8.33
N CYS A 42 -6.35 12.94 -7.07
CA CYS A 42 -6.02 14.06 -6.19
C CYS A 42 -4.72 14.77 -6.63
N GLY A 43 -3.76 14.05 -7.22
CA GLY A 43 -2.57 14.65 -7.83
C GLY A 43 -2.91 15.59 -8.98
N VAL A 44 -3.81 15.18 -9.87
CA VAL A 44 -4.33 16.03 -10.94
C VAL A 44 -5.08 17.24 -10.36
N ALA A 45 -5.91 17.04 -9.33
CA ALA A 45 -6.63 18.14 -8.68
C ALA A 45 -5.70 19.17 -8.02
N ASN A 46 -4.60 18.72 -7.39
CA ASN A 46 -3.55 19.60 -6.86
C ASN A 46 -2.93 20.45 -7.96
N LEU A 47 -2.43 19.78 -9.01
CA LEU A 47 -1.78 20.46 -10.13
C LEU A 47 -2.74 21.47 -10.77
N ALA A 48 -3.98 21.05 -11.06
CA ALA A 48 -4.99 21.95 -11.61
C ALA A 48 -5.26 23.16 -10.70
N SER A 49 -5.32 22.96 -9.38
CA SER A 49 -5.55 24.05 -8.41
C SER A 49 -4.40 25.06 -8.37
N GLU A 50 -3.16 24.60 -8.52
CA GLU A 50 -1.97 25.46 -8.61
C GLU A 50 -2.06 26.38 -9.85
N TRP A 51 -2.25 25.79 -11.03
CA TRP A 51 -2.35 26.55 -12.28
C TRP A 51 -3.58 27.47 -12.32
N LEU A 52 -4.73 27.03 -11.79
CA LEU A 52 -5.93 27.86 -11.71
C LEU A 52 -5.72 29.04 -10.75
N PHE A 53 -4.99 28.86 -9.65
CA PHE A 53 -4.68 29.93 -8.72
C PHE A 53 -3.83 31.04 -9.37
N GLU A 54 -2.87 30.67 -10.22
CA GLU A 54 -2.03 31.61 -10.96
C GLU A 54 -2.78 32.27 -12.13
N ALA A 55 -3.59 31.51 -12.87
CA ALA A 55 -4.29 32.01 -14.06
C ALA A 55 -5.42 33.00 -13.73
N TYR A 56 -6.10 32.84 -12.59
CA TYR A 56 -7.25 33.66 -12.22
C TYR A 56 -6.87 34.79 -11.26
N GLY A 57 -6.63 35.99 -11.81
CA GLY A 57 -6.25 37.18 -11.05
C GLY A 57 -7.35 37.78 -10.16
N GLY A 58 -8.64 37.65 -10.50
CA GLY A 58 -9.69 38.57 -10.01
C GLY A 58 -10.76 38.03 -9.05
N GLY A 59 -10.99 36.71 -8.92
CA GLY A 59 -12.11 36.16 -8.13
C GLY A 59 -11.70 35.62 -6.75
N MET A 60 -12.11 36.26 -5.65
CA MET A 60 -11.82 35.77 -4.30
C MET A 60 -12.38 34.35 -4.04
N HIS A 61 -13.60 34.07 -4.51
CA HIS A 61 -14.21 32.74 -4.39
C HIS A 61 -13.40 31.65 -5.11
N VAL A 62 -12.89 31.93 -6.31
CA VAL A 62 -12.10 30.97 -7.10
C VAL A 62 -10.77 30.67 -6.41
N LYS A 63 -10.07 31.71 -5.93
CA LYS A 63 -8.81 31.54 -5.19
C LYS A 63 -9.00 30.73 -3.92
N LEU A 64 -10.11 30.96 -3.21
CA LEU A 64 -10.45 30.20 -2.01
C LEU A 64 -10.70 28.73 -2.34
N SER A 65 -11.55 28.44 -3.33
CA SER A 65 -11.83 27.06 -3.76
C SER A 65 -10.56 26.32 -4.18
N CYS A 66 -9.66 26.97 -4.95
CA CYS A 66 -8.39 26.37 -5.36
C CYS A 66 -7.51 26.02 -4.16
N LYS A 67 -7.41 26.91 -3.15
CA LYS A 67 -6.64 26.64 -1.93
C LYS A 67 -7.20 25.49 -1.10
N TRP A 68 -8.53 25.38 -1.01
CA TRP A 68 -9.17 24.25 -0.33
C TRP A 68 -8.90 22.95 -1.05
N ILE A 69 -9.15 22.89 -2.36
CA ILE A 69 -8.90 21.70 -3.18
C ILE A 69 -7.44 21.28 -3.04
N TYR A 70 -6.50 22.21 -3.16
CA TYR A 70 -5.07 21.94 -2.98
C TYR A 70 -4.75 21.33 -1.61
N MET A 71 -5.27 21.91 -0.52
CA MET A 71 -5.03 21.43 0.84
C MET A 71 -5.58 20.01 1.08
N PHE A 72 -6.81 19.72 0.65
CA PHE A 72 -7.42 18.39 0.80
C PHE A 72 -6.77 17.38 -0.12
N ALA A 73 -6.58 17.74 -1.39
CA ALA A 73 -5.97 16.88 -2.39
C ALA A 73 -4.56 16.47 -1.97
N TYR A 74 -3.72 17.39 -1.48
CA TYR A 74 -2.40 17.07 -0.94
C TYR A 74 -2.46 15.96 0.12
N THR A 75 -3.35 16.14 1.10
CA THR A 75 -3.54 15.17 2.19
C THR A 75 -3.98 13.81 1.63
N CYS A 76 -4.94 13.80 0.71
CA CYS A 76 -5.39 12.57 0.05
C CYS A 76 -4.26 11.87 -0.72
N VAL A 77 -3.40 12.60 -1.45
CA VAL A 77 -2.29 12.00 -2.20
C VAL A 77 -1.32 11.29 -1.25
N VAL A 78 -0.80 12.00 -0.24
CA VAL A 78 0.22 11.47 0.66
C VAL A 78 -0.29 10.24 1.41
N TRP A 79 -1.51 10.33 1.96
CA TRP A 79 -2.10 9.24 2.73
C TRP A 79 -2.52 8.06 1.86
N ALA A 80 -3.09 8.29 0.67
CA ALA A 80 -3.44 7.21 -0.25
C ALA A 80 -2.18 6.46 -0.74
N VAL A 81 -1.07 7.16 -0.99
CA VAL A 81 0.22 6.51 -1.34
C VAL A 81 0.70 5.61 -0.20
N ARG A 82 0.68 6.10 1.06
CA ARG A 82 1.09 5.29 2.22
C ARG A 82 0.23 4.05 2.41
N ILE A 83 -1.08 4.20 2.29
CA ILE A 83 -2.03 3.08 2.38
C ILE A 83 -1.79 2.08 1.24
N SER A 84 -1.54 2.55 0.01
CA SER A 84 -1.17 1.69 -1.13
C SER A 84 0.11 0.89 -0.84
N ILE A 85 1.15 1.53 -0.29
CA ILE A 85 2.40 0.88 0.14
C ILE A 85 2.13 -0.17 1.23
N LEU A 86 1.29 0.13 2.23
CA LEU A 86 0.94 -0.83 3.28
C LEU A 86 0.21 -2.06 2.72
N PHE A 87 -0.72 -1.87 1.78
CA PHE A 87 -1.36 -2.99 1.07
C PHE A 87 -0.33 -3.83 0.31
N SER A 88 0.68 -3.21 -0.31
CA SER A 88 1.79 -3.94 -0.97
C SER A 88 2.57 -4.78 0.00
N VAL A 89 2.85 -4.25 1.19
CA VAL A 89 3.57 -4.99 2.22
C VAL A 89 2.75 -6.17 2.70
N ILE A 90 1.49 -5.98 3.08
CA ILE A 90 0.61 -7.05 3.60
C ILE A 90 0.47 -8.19 2.62
N ARG A 91 0.33 -7.87 1.32
CA ARG A 91 0.21 -8.87 0.27
C ARG A 91 1.40 -9.84 0.20
N ILE A 92 2.60 -9.36 0.53
CA ILE A 92 3.82 -10.17 0.56
C ILE A 92 3.83 -11.11 1.78
N ILE A 93 3.09 -10.75 2.85
CA ILE A 93 3.06 -11.50 4.11
C ILE A 93 2.09 -12.67 4.01
N PRO A 94 2.52 -13.90 4.34
CA PRO A 94 1.60 -15.02 4.42
C PRO A 94 0.58 -14.80 5.57
N PRO A 95 -0.70 -15.17 5.37
CA PRO A 95 -1.79 -14.86 6.31
C PRO A 95 -1.68 -15.55 7.68
N SER A 96 -0.84 -16.58 7.81
CA SER A 96 -0.66 -17.34 9.06
C SER A 96 0.21 -16.65 10.11
N GLN A 97 0.83 -15.52 9.78
CA GLN A 97 1.78 -14.84 10.66
C GLN A 97 1.09 -13.74 11.47
N ARG A 98 1.44 -13.60 12.76
CA ARG A 98 1.00 -12.47 13.61
C ARG A 98 1.28 -11.11 12.98
N LEU A 99 2.28 -11.05 12.12
CA LEU A 99 2.69 -9.87 11.37
C LEU A 99 1.68 -9.43 10.31
N HIS A 100 0.89 -10.37 9.76
CA HIS A 100 -0.22 -10.05 8.87
C HIS A 100 -1.33 -9.30 9.63
N THR A 101 -1.67 -9.77 10.84
CA THR A 101 -2.62 -9.08 11.72
C THR A 101 -2.13 -7.68 12.10
N LEU A 102 -0.84 -7.54 12.44
CA LEU A 102 -0.24 -6.23 12.73
C LEU A 102 -0.31 -5.29 11.52
N GLY A 103 -0.10 -5.81 10.31
CA GLY A 103 -0.26 -5.04 9.08
C GLY A 103 -1.69 -4.54 8.88
N LEU A 104 -2.68 -5.40 9.09
CA LEU A 104 -4.09 -5.00 8.97
C LEU A 104 -4.46 -3.92 9.99
N ILE A 105 -3.98 -4.06 11.23
CA ILE A 105 -4.15 -3.03 12.28
C ILE A 105 -3.51 -1.71 11.84
N SER A 106 -2.30 -1.76 11.27
CA SER A 106 -1.61 -0.58 10.76
C SER A 106 -2.37 0.12 9.62
N ILE A 107 -3.01 -0.65 8.73
CA ILE A 107 -3.88 -0.08 7.68
C ILE A 107 -5.07 0.64 8.31
N ILE A 108 -5.81 -0.03 9.21
CA ILE A 108 -6.98 0.56 9.87
C ILE A 108 -6.57 1.85 10.60
N PHE A 109 -5.47 1.81 11.34
CA PHE A 109 -4.92 2.97 12.02
C PHE A 109 -4.58 4.11 11.05
N SER A 110 -3.97 3.81 9.91
CA SER A 110 -3.64 4.81 8.88
C SER A 110 -4.89 5.44 8.26
N PHE A 111 -5.96 4.66 8.04
CA PHE A 111 -7.25 5.21 7.60
C PHE A 111 -7.88 6.14 8.64
N LEU A 112 -7.83 5.77 9.92
CA LEU A 112 -8.35 6.60 11.01
C LEU A 112 -7.59 7.92 11.12
N LEU A 113 -6.26 7.89 11.02
CA LEU A 113 -5.44 9.11 10.99
C LEU A 113 -5.75 9.97 9.76
N TRP A 114 -5.87 9.37 8.58
CA TRP A 114 -6.23 10.08 7.36
C TRP A 114 -7.60 10.77 7.49
N GLY A 115 -8.62 10.03 7.93
CA GLY A 115 -9.96 10.56 8.17
C GLY A 115 -9.95 11.68 9.22
N GLY A 116 -9.23 11.49 10.32
CA GLY A 116 -9.07 12.50 11.37
C GLY A 116 -8.46 13.79 10.86
N LEU A 117 -7.41 13.72 10.03
CA LEU A 117 -6.78 14.91 9.42
C LEU A 117 -7.72 15.63 8.46
N ILE A 118 -8.48 14.90 7.65
CA ILE A 118 -9.48 15.50 6.74
C ILE A 118 -10.59 16.19 7.54
N ILE A 119 -11.12 15.53 8.57
CA ILE A 119 -12.17 16.10 9.43
C ILE A 119 -11.65 17.35 10.16
N GLN A 120 -10.44 17.29 10.73
CA GLN A 120 -9.83 18.43 11.41
C GLN A 120 -9.71 19.64 10.47
N LYS A 121 -9.21 19.42 9.24
CA LYS A 121 -9.08 20.45 8.21
C LYS A 121 -10.44 21.02 7.79
N ALA A 122 -11.43 20.15 7.60
CA ALA A 122 -12.79 20.53 7.20
C ALA A 122 -13.49 21.36 8.28
N VAL A 123 -13.46 20.92 9.54
CA VAL A 123 -14.08 21.63 10.67
C VAL A 123 -13.44 22.98 10.89
N TRP A 124 -12.11 23.06 10.82
CA TRP A 124 -11.39 24.33 10.96
C TRP A 124 -11.77 25.31 9.87
N CYS A 125 -11.69 24.88 8.60
CA CYS A 125 -12.00 25.76 7.50
C CYS A 125 -13.50 26.14 7.44
N ALA A 126 -14.40 25.26 7.91
CA ALA A 126 -15.83 25.57 8.05
C ALA A 126 -16.09 26.61 9.14
N HIS A 127 -15.46 26.49 10.30
CA HIS A 127 -15.60 27.47 11.38
C HIS A 127 -15.06 28.86 10.99
N VAL A 128 -13.90 28.85 10.31
CA VAL A 128 -13.29 30.05 9.75
C VAL A 128 -14.20 30.68 8.70
N TRP A 129 -14.84 29.88 7.83
CA TRP A 129 -15.83 30.35 6.85
C TRP A 129 -17.09 30.94 7.51
N GLU A 130 -17.59 30.35 8.59
CA GLU A 130 -18.77 30.87 9.30
C GLU A 130 -18.47 32.19 10.02
N SER A 131 -17.27 32.33 10.56
CA SER A 131 -16.78 33.57 11.18
C SER A 131 -16.50 34.68 10.16
N TYR A 132 -16.60 34.41 8.86
CA TYR A 132 -16.41 35.39 7.81
C TYR A 132 -17.62 36.33 7.72
N ASN A 133 -17.43 37.58 8.16
CA ASN A 133 -18.40 38.64 7.96
C ASN A 133 -18.05 39.36 6.64
N SER A 134 -18.98 39.38 5.69
CA SER A 134 -18.83 39.96 4.34
C SER A 134 -18.59 41.49 4.32
N SER A 135 -18.55 42.12 5.49
CA SER A 135 -18.44 43.57 5.69
C SER A 135 -17.00 44.11 5.76
N VAL A 136 -15.97 43.26 5.91
CA VAL A 136 -14.56 43.70 5.96
C VAL A 136 -13.88 43.46 4.62
N SER A 137 -14.03 44.43 3.73
CA SER A 137 -13.49 44.43 2.37
C SER A 137 -12.01 44.82 2.35
N GLY A 138 -11.09 43.88 2.60
CA GLY A 138 -9.67 44.17 2.45
C GLY A 138 -8.66 43.08 2.84
N SER A 139 -9.03 42.09 3.66
CA SER A 139 -8.10 41.02 4.04
C SER A 139 -8.27 39.79 3.14
N MET A 140 -7.18 39.38 2.49
CA MET A 140 -7.11 38.16 1.69
C MET A 140 -7.40 36.96 2.61
N PHE A 141 -8.59 36.38 2.51
CA PHE A 141 -9.00 35.29 3.39
C PHE A 141 -8.62 33.95 2.78
N TYR A 142 -7.61 33.29 3.34
CA TYR A 142 -7.24 31.92 3.02
C TYR A 142 -7.29 31.08 4.29
N CYS A 143 -7.86 29.87 4.23
CA CYS A 143 -7.78 28.92 5.33
C CYS A 143 -6.31 28.46 5.47
N SER A 144 -5.53 29.20 6.26
CA SER A 144 -4.15 28.83 6.59
C SER A 144 -4.17 27.75 7.67
N LEU A 145 -3.41 26.68 7.47
CA LEU A 145 -3.16 25.72 8.54
C LEU A 145 -2.49 26.44 9.70
N THR A 146 -3.10 26.35 10.88
CA THR A 146 -2.48 26.81 12.12
C THR A 146 -1.22 25.98 12.40
N ARG A 147 -0.23 26.59 13.07
CA ARG A 147 1.03 25.93 13.45
C ARG A 147 0.78 24.60 14.19
N GLY A 148 -0.19 24.58 15.11
CA GLY A 148 -0.59 23.36 15.83
C GLY A 148 -1.10 22.22 14.94
N MET A 149 -1.89 22.54 13.90
CA MET A 149 -2.40 21.53 12.96
C MET A 149 -1.27 20.91 12.14
N SER A 150 -0.30 21.73 11.79
CA SER A 150 0.87 21.31 11.02
C SER A 150 1.79 20.40 11.85
N ILE A 151 1.94 20.69 13.15
CA ILE A 151 2.66 19.81 14.09
C ILE A 151 1.92 18.48 14.23
N PHE A 152 0.60 18.49 14.39
CA PHE A 152 -0.19 17.26 14.50
C PHE A 152 -0.09 16.40 13.22
N GLU A 153 -0.20 17.02 12.05
CA GLU A 153 -0.02 16.36 10.76
C GLU A 153 1.38 15.74 10.65
N LEU A 154 2.44 16.45 11.08
CA LEU A 154 3.79 15.89 11.11
C LEU A 154 3.92 14.70 12.06
N VAL A 155 3.36 14.79 13.27
CA VAL A 155 3.45 13.69 14.23
C VAL A 155 2.73 12.45 13.67
N ALA A 156 1.54 12.64 13.09
CA ALA A 156 0.81 11.57 12.42
C ALA A 156 1.60 10.96 11.25
N ASP A 157 2.24 11.81 10.44
CA ASP A 157 3.12 11.39 9.34
C ASP A 157 4.31 10.55 9.83
N CYS A 158 5.02 11.01 10.86
CA CYS A 158 6.14 10.30 11.48
C CYS A 158 5.72 8.94 12.06
N ILE A 159 4.59 8.88 12.76
CA ILE A 159 4.09 7.62 13.33
C ILE A 159 3.73 6.64 12.20
N ALA A 160 3.03 7.10 11.16
CA ALA A 160 2.66 6.26 10.03
C ALA A 160 3.90 5.71 9.29
N ASP A 161 4.93 6.53 9.11
CA ASP A 161 6.18 6.13 8.46
C ASP A 161 6.97 5.14 9.33
N LEU A 162 7.06 5.37 10.64
CA LEU A 162 7.70 4.44 11.58
C LEU A 162 7.03 3.06 11.56
N ILE A 163 5.69 3.01 11.57
CA ILE A 163 4.95 1.75 11.50
C ILE A 163 5.22 1.05 10.15
N SER A 164 5.15 1.81 9.06
CA SER A 164 5.37 1.29 7.69
C SER A 164 6.80 0.80 7.46
N ILE A 165 7.79 1.33 8.20
CA ILE A 165 9.19 0.92 8.19
C ILE A 165 9.43 -0.28 9.13
N ALA A 166 8.86 -0.26 10.33
CA ALA A 166 9.07 -1.30 11.33
C ALA A 166 8.54 -2.66 10.86
N LEU A 167 7.39 -2.66 10.19
CA LEU A 167 6.72 -3.87 9.71
C LEU A 167 7.59 -4.71 8.74
N PRO A 168 8.11 -4.15 7.62
CA PRO A 168 9.01 -4.86 6.72
C PRO A 168 10.36 -5.22 7.39
N LEU A 169 10.92 -4.35 8.24
CA LEU A 169 12.17 -4.66 8.93
C LEU A 169 12.03 -5.86 9.87
N HIS A 170 10.92 -5.94 10.59
CA HIS A 170 10.61 -7.09 11.44
C HIS A 170 10.47 -8.36 10.59
N MET A 171 9.81 -8.29 9.42
CA MET A 171 9.73 -9.43 8.49
C MET A 171 11.12 -9.96 8.09
N LEU A 172 12.02 -9.05 7.73
CA LEU A 172 13.35 -9.41 7.24
C LEU A 172 14.20 -10.10 8.31
N ARG A 173 13.97 -9.81 9.59
CA ARG A 173 14.68 -10.43 10.70
C ARG A 173 14.12 -11.80 11.07
N THR A 174 12.81 -12.00 10.99
CA THR A 174 12.17 -13.23 11.49
C THR A 174 12.10 -14.35 10.43
N ILE A 175 11.97 -14.03 9.15
CA ILE A 175 11.65 -15.02 8.11
C ILE A 175 12.75 -15.09 7.06
N LYS A 176 13.19 -16.31 6.71
CA LYS A 176 14.07 -16.57 5.56
C LYS A 176 13.27 -16.39 4.26
N LEU A 177 13.04 -15.14 3.87
CA LEU A 177 12.32 -14.78 2.65
C LEU A 177 13.19 -15.00 1.39
N PRO A 178 12.60 -15.48 0.28
CA PRO A 178 13.28 -15.57 -1.01
C PRO A 178 13.83 -14.20 -1.48
N ARG A 179 14.93 -14.24 -2.26
CA ARG A 179 15.71 -13.04 -2.67
C ARG A 179 14.84 -11.97 -3.34
N ARG A 180 13.84 -12.38 -4.13
CA ARG A 180 12.93 -11.47 -4.87
C ARG A 180 12.05 -10.64 -3.91
N GLN A 181 11.42 -11.28 -2.91
CA GLN A 181 10.63 -10.58 -1.89
C GLN A 181 11.50 -9.63 -1.06
N ARG A 182 12.73 -10.03 -0.72
CA ARG A 182 13.69 -9.18 -0.03
C ARG A 182 14.06 -7.92 -0.82
N ARG A 183 14.17 -8.00 -2.16
CA ARG A 183 14.43 -6.82 -3.00
C ARG A 183 13.23 -5.87 -3.01
N LEU A 184 12.00 -6.38 -3.20
CA LEU A 184 10.79 -5.56 -3.16
C LEU A 184 10.62 -4.83 -1.83
N LEU A 185 10.89 -5.53 -0.72
CA LEU A 185 10.79 -4.98 0.62
C LEU A 185 11.82 -3.87 0.89
N ARG A 186 13.04 -4.01 0.36
CA ARG A 186 14.06 -2.95 0.40
C ARG A 186 13.66 -1.71 -0.41
N LEU A 187 13.01 -1.90 -1.57
CA LEU A 187 12.51 -0.79 -2.37
C LEU A 187 11.37 -0.05 -1.65
N LEU A 188 10.45 -0.79 -1.02
CA LEU A 188 9.37 -0.22 -0.20
C LEU A 188 9.92 0.59 0.99
N PHE A 189 10.95 0.08 1.67
CA PHE A 189 11.60 0.80 2.77
C PHE A 189 12.32 2.08 2.29
N SER A 190 13.02 2.01 1.16
CA SER A 190 13.66 3.18 0.54
C SER A 190 12.62 4.22 0.12
N ALA A 191 11.48 3.77 -0.41
CA ALA A 191 10.35 4.61 -0.76
C ALA A 191 9.80 5.39 0.44
N THR A 192 9.53 4.71 1.56
CA THR A 192 9.02 5.36 2.78
C THR A 192 10.02 6.37 3.34
N ILE A 193 11.31 6.05 3.38
CA ILE A 193 12.35 6.99 3.84
C ILE A 193 12.39 8.25 2.97
N THR A 194 12.31 8.08 1.65
CA THR A 194 12.35 9.21 0.72
C THR A 194 11.16 10.14 0.94
N ILE A 195 9.96 9.58 1.13
CA ILE A 195 8.75 10.35 1.44
C ILE A 195 8.89 11.09 2.78
N SER A 196 9.40 10.42 3.82
CA SER A 196 9.63 11.04 5.14
C SER A 196 10.64 12.18 5.08
N LEU A 197 11.72 12.04 4.32
CA LEU A 197 12.75 13.07 4.18
C LEU A 197 12.15 14.34 3.55
N VAL A 198 11.37 14.19 2.48
CA VAL A 198 10.72 15.34 1.83
C VAL A 198 9.66 15.97 2.75
N ALA A 199 8.92 15.17 3.52
CA ALA A 199 7.98 15.67 4.53
C ALA A 199 8.69 16.49 5.62
N PHE A 200 9.87 16.06 6.06
CA PHE A 200 10.68 16.80 7.02
C PHE A 200 11.16 18.14 6.45
N VAL A 201 11.62 18.17 5.18
CA VAL A 201 12.00 19.41 4.50
C VAL A 201 10.82 20.37 4.42
N ARG A 202 9.63 19.91 4.03
CA ARG A 202 8.41 20.73 4.01
C ARG A 202 8.13 21.32 5.39
N MET A 203 8.24 20.53 6.45
CA MET A 203 8.03 21.03 7.81
C MET A 203 9.05 22.08 8.21
N ALA A 204 10.33 21.89 7.87
CA ALA A 204 11.35 22.90 8.10
C ALA A 204 11.01 24.22 7.39
N THR A 205 10.52 24.16 6.15
CA THR A 205 10.07 25.37 5.43
C THR A 205 8.86 26.04 6.08
N GLN A 206 8.00 25.26 6.74
CA GLN A 206 6.78 25.77 7.37
C GLN A 206 7.01 26.36 8.77
N VAL A 207 8.00 25.85 9.50
CA VAL A 207 8.33 26.32 10.87
C VAL A 207 9.26 27.53 10.83
N VAL A 208 10.21 27.55 9.88
CA VAL A 208 11.18 28.63 9.74
C VAL A 208 10.54 29.76 8.92
N GLU A 209 10.22 30.88 9.56
CA GLU A 209 9.54 32.02 8.92
C GLU A 209 10.30 32.55 7.71
N ALA A 210 11.64 32.52 7.74
CA ALA A 210 12.50 32.91 6.62
C ALA A 210 12.38 32.02 5.37
N LEU A 211 11.78 30.82 5.49
CA LEU A 211 11.58 29.87 4.40
C LEU A 211 10.09 29.68 4.05
N SER A 212 9.21 30.49 4.64
CA SER A 212 7.76 30.36 4.48
C SER A 212 7.29 30.50 3.03
N ASP A 213 8.00 31.29 2.22
CA ASP A 213 7.75 31.44 0.79
C ASP A 213 7.98 30.14 -0.01
N LEU A 214 8.79 29.22 0.52
CA LEU A 214 9.11 27.93 -0.12
C LEU A 214 8.11 26.82 0.25
N VAL A 215 7.17 27.07 1.16
CA VAL A 215 6.23 26.04 1.64
C VAL A 215 5.40 25.46 0.50
N THR A 216 4.89 26.29 -0.41
CA THR A 216 4.10 25.83 -1.56
C THR A 216 4.93 24.87 -2.43
N ILE A 217 6.17 25.28 -2.76
CA ILE A 217 7.10 24.49 -3.54
C ILE A 217 7.40 23.16 -2.83
N ALA A 218 7.63 23.18 -1.51
CA ALA A 218 7.90 21.97 -0.76
C ALA A 218 6.70 21.01 -0.73
N VAL A 219 5.47 21.53 -0.71
CA VAL A 219 4.25 20.73 -0.85
C VAL A 219 4.19 20.08 -2.24
N ASP A 220 4.43 20.82 -3.31
CA ASP A 220 4.42 20.28 -4.68
C ASP A 220 5.47 19.19 -4.87
N PHE A 221 6.69 19.42 -4.35
CA PHE A 221 7.75 18.42 -4.36
C PHE A 221 7.37 17.17 -3.57
N GLN A 222 6.68 17.32 -2.43
CA GLN A 222 6.21 16.18 -1.66
C GLN A 222 5.17 15.37 -2.44
N VAL A 223 4.18 16.03 -3.06
CA VAL A 223 3.18 15.38 -3.91
C VAL A 223 3.84 14.64 -5.08
N ALA A 224 4.72 15.31 -5.81
CA ALA A 224 5.44 14.74 -6.95
C ALA A 224 6.26 13.52 -6.54
N THR A 225 7.02 13.63 -5.44
CA THR A 225 7.86 12.54 -4.93
C THR A 225 7.03 11.35 -4.48
N SER A 226 5.94 11.57 -3.74
CA SER A 226 5.04 10.50 -3.30
C SER A 226 4.43 9.75 -4.48
N LEU A 227 3.94 10.46 -5.50
CA LEU A 227 3.40 9.85 -6.71
C LEU A 227 4.46 9.10 -7.50
N MET A 228 5.64 9.71 -7.70
CA MET A 228 6.75 9.10 -8.44
C MET A 228 7.20 7.82 -7.77
N VAL A 229 7.49 7.84 -6.47
CA VAL A 229 7.95 6.68 -5.71
C VAL A 229 6.92 5.53 -5.77
N CYS A 230 5.64 5.83 -5.60
CA CYS A 230 4.57 4.85 -5.67
C CYS A 230 4.43 4.21 -7.06
N ASN A 231 4.59 5.00 -8.12
CA ASN A 231 4.43 4.54 -9.50
C ASN A 231 5.68 3.80 -10.01
N VAL A 232 6.88 4.32 -9.72
CA VAL A 232 8.17 3.71 -10.10
C VAL A 232 8.30 2.32 -9.51
N LEU A 233 7.91 2.11 -8.25
CA LEU A 233 8.00 0.80 -7.60
C LEU A 233 7.29 -0.31 -8.40
N VAL A 234 6.09 -0.01 -8.92
CA VAL A 234 5.30 -0.96 -9.72
C VAL A 234 5.89 -1.14 -11.10
N VAL A 235 6.27 -0.05 -11.78
CA VAL A 235 6.85 -0.09 -13.13
C VAL A 235 8.17 -0.87 -13.11
N VAL A 236 9.06 -0.61 -12.16
CA VAL A 236 10.33 -1.32 -12.01
C VAL A 236 10.10 -2.81 -11.75
N THR A 237 9.16 -3.15 -10.87
CA THR A 237 8.83 -4.55 -10.58
C THR A 237 8.29 -5.26 -11.82
N TYR A 238 7.48 -4.58 -12.64
CA TYR A 238 6.97 -5.12 -13.90
C TYR A 238 8.06 -5.29 -14.96
N LEU A 239 8.87 -4.25 -15.20
CA LEU A 239 9.98 -4.29 -16.17
C LEU A 239 10.97 -5.42 -15.83
N TYR A 240 11.29 -5.59 -14.56
CA TYR A 240 12.18 -6.65 -14.11
C TYR A 240 11.63 -8.05 -14.41
N ARG A 241 10.30 -8.23 -14.37
CA ARG A 241 9.63 -9.48 -14.76
C ARG A 241 9.66 -9.69 -16.27
N VAL A 242 9.29 -8.67 -17.05
CA VAL A 242 9.21 -8.77 -18.52
C VAL A 242 10.58 -9.00 -19.16
N MET A 243 11.63 -8.36 -18.63
CA MET A 243 12.99 -8.51 -19.16
C MET A 243 13.67 -9.83 -18.75
N GLY A 244 13.02 -10.71 -17.98
CA GLY A 244 13.57 -12.01 -17.60
C GLY A 244 14.84 -11.96 -16.73
N LEU A 245 15.28 -10.76 -16.30
CA LEU A 245 16.44 -10.54 -15.43
C LEU A 245 16.28 -11.21 -14.06
N ALA A 246 15.06 -11.56 -13.67
CA ALA A 246 14.77 -12.33 -12.47
C ALA A 246 15.44 -13.72 -12.47
N ASN A 247 15.65 -14.33 -13.63
CA ASN A 247 16.30 -15.64 -13.75
C ASN A 247 17.84 -15.55 -13.87
N LYS A 248 18.40 -14.35 -14.08
CA LYS A 248 19.86 -14.17 -14.25
C LYS A 248 20.59 -14.05 -12.92
N ASP A 249 19.95 -13.47 -11.90
CA ASP A 249 20.45 -13.39 -10.50
C ASP A 249 20.38 -14.75 -9.75
N GLU A 250 19.81 -15.80 -10.38
CA GLU A 250 19.68 -17.15 -9.83
C GLU A 250 20.81 -18.10 -10.29
N GLY A 251 21.63 -17.71 -11.28
CA GLY A 251 22.63 -18.58 -11.91
C GLY A 251 24.05 -18.56 -11.33
N GLU A 252 24.42 -17.61 -10.46
CA GLU A 252 25.81 -17.48 -9.97
C GLU A 252 26.11 -18.27 -8.68
N GLY A 253 25.34 -19.31 -8.37
CA GLY A 253 25.55 -20.09 -7.15
C GLY A 253 24.98 -21.50 -7.18
N SER A 254 25.19 -22.25 -8.27
CA SER A 254 25.36 -23.71 -8.26
C SER A 254 25.43 -24.23 -9.69
N SER A 255 26.61 -24.68 -10.09
CA SER A 255 26.79 -25.59 -11.21
C SER A 255 26.20 -26.96 -10.85
N SER A 256 24.97 -27.24 -11.31
CA SER A 256 24.53 -28.60 -11.59
C SER A 256 23.35 -28.61 -12.56
N SER A 257 23.61 -29.10 -13.76
CA SER A 257 22.67 -29.28 -14.87
C SER A 257 21.63 -30.34 -14.52
N THR A 258 20.33 -30.03 -14.50
CA THR A 258 19.29 -30.97 -14.95
C THR A 258 17.94 -30.29 -15.24
N ALA A 259 17.42 -30.61 -16.44
CA ALA A 259 16.02 -30.61 -16.90
C ALA A 259 15.15 -29.34 -16.75
N ALA A 260 14.81 -28.78 -17.92
CA ALA A 260 13.75 -27.81 -18.13
C ALA A 260 12.36 -28.40 -17.80
N GLY A 261 11.77 -27.97 -16.69
CA GLY A 261 10.32 -28.02 -16.45
C GLY A 261 9.64 -26.74 -16.93
N PRO A 262 8.33 -26.76 -17.22
CA PRO A 262 7.57 -25.58 -17.63
C PRO A 262 7.57 -24.54 -16.50
N PRO A 263 7.40 -23.23 -16.81
CA PRO A 263 7.49 -22.17 -15.82
C PRO A 263 6.36 -22.34 -14.81
N THR A 264 6.70 -22.68 -13.57
CA THR A 264 5.79 -22.53 -12.43
C THR A 264 5.49 -21.05 -12.25
N ASP A 265 4.22 -20.72 -12.43
CA ASP A 265 3.64 -19.40 -12.34
C ASP A 265 3.59 -18.98 -10.86
N ASP A 266 4.75 -18.65 -10.29
CA ASP A 266 4.90 -18.14 -8.92
C ASP A 266 4.47 -16.66 -8.88
N ASP A 267 3.19 -16.47 -9.14
CA ASP A 267 2.55 -15.19 -9.19
C ASP A 267 2.37 -14.64 -7.77
N PHE A 268 3.26 -13.73 -7.35
CA PHE A 268 3.13 -12.94 -6.11
C PHE A 268 1.85 -12.09 -6.07
N THR A 269 1.05 -12.06 -7.14
CA THR A 269 -0.28 -11.47 -7.08
C THR A 269 -1.34 -12.39 -6.46
N THR A 270 -1.01 -13.65 -6.20
CA THR A 270 -1.85 -14.63 -5.49
C THR A 270 -1.45 -14.64 -4.00
N PRO A 271 -2.41 -14.69 -3.05
CA PRO A 271 -2.08 -14.93 -1.65
C PRO A 271 -1.19 -16.16 -1.56
N ALA A 272 -0.19 -16.17 -0.68
CA ALA A 272 0.62 -17.35 -0.44
C ALA A 272 -0.31 -18.53 -0.10
N SER A 273 -0.59 -19.38 -1.07
CA SER A 273 -1.20 -20.67 -0.85
C SER A 273 -0.29 -21.39 0.14
N GLN A 274 -0.85 -21.82 1.26
CA GLN A 274 -0.13 -22.69 2.18
C GLN A 274 0.53 -23.81 1.35
N PRO A 275 1.75 -24.25 1.70
CA PRO A 275 2.14 -25.58 1.27
C PRO A 275 1.06 -26.51 1.84
N SER A 276 0.22 -27.07 0.97
CA SER A 276 -0.59 -28.22 1.33
C SER A 276 0.40 -29.23 1.87
N SER A 277 0.42 -29.38 3.19
CA SER A 277 0.86 -30.60 3.83
C SER A 277 0.08 -31.70 3.13
N THR A 278 0.76 -32.39 2.22
CA THR A 278 0.27 -33.61 1.61
C THR A 278 0.26 -34.61 2.74
N ASN A 279 -0.77 -34.56 3.59
CA ASN A 279 -1.13 -35.67 4.43
C ASN A 279 -1.60 -36.72 3.43
N GLN A 280 -0.73 -37.72 3.26
CA GLN A 280 -1.02 -38.88 2.45
C GLN A 280 -2.38 -39.42 2.85
N LEU A 281 -3.28 -39.35 1.89
CA LEU A 281 -4.59 -39.95 1.89
C LEU A 281 -4.38 -41.46 1.89
N THR A 282 -4.42 -42.12 3.05
CA THR A 282 -4.65 -43.56 3.11
C THR A 282 -6.10 -43.81 2.72
N THR A 283 -6.28 -44.19 1.46
CA THR A 283 -7.54 -44.75 0.94
C THR A 283 -7.87 -46.02 1.71
N VAL A 284 -8.86 -45.96 2.59
CA VAL A 284 -9.55 -47.16 3.09
C VAL A 284 -10.52 -47.59 2.00
N GLU A 285 -10.19 -48.65 1.29
CA GLU A 285 -11.07 -49.29 0.32
C GLU A 285 -12.32 -49.83 1.03
N PHE A 286 -13.47 -49.20 0.79
CA PHE A 286 -14.77 -49.74 1.14
C PHE A 286 -15.34 -50.46 -0.08
N SER A 287 -14.98 -51.73 -0.26
CA SER A 287 -15.63 -52.60 -1.25
C SER A 287 -17.01 -53.00 -0.72
N THR A 288 -18.05 -52.33 -1.23
CA THR A 288 -19.43 -52.77 -1.09
C THR A 288 -19.73 -53.70 -2.27
N SER A 289 -19.87 -55.00 -1.99
CA SER A 289 -20.32 -56.01 -2.97
C SER A 289 -21.50 -56.77 -2.38
N GLY A 290 -22.48 -57.02 -3.25
CA GLY A 290 -23.88 -57.25 -2.93
C GLY A 290 -24.26 -58.61 -2.34
N CYS A 291 -25.53 -58.65 -1.98
CA CYS A 291 -26.33 -59.76 -1.49
C CYS A 291 -26.00 -61.14 -2.05
N SER A 292 -25.91 -62.13 -1.15
CA SER A 292 -26.37 -63.51 -1.34
C SER A 292 -26.55 -64.18 0.04
N TYR A 293 -27.79 -64.44 0.45
CA TYR A 293 -28.12 -65.51 1.42
C TYR A 293 -28.05 -66.87 0.67
N PRO A 294 -27.96 -68.07 1.30
CA PRO A 294 -28.55 -68.40 2.61
C PRO A 294 -27.81 -69.45 3.50
N THR A 295 -28.33 -69.62 4.72
CA THR A 295 -28.45 -70.85 5.55
C THR A 295 -27.22 -71.71 5.88
N SER A 296 -26.87 -71.82 7.18
CA SER A 296 -27.07 -73.06 7.99
C SER A 296 -26.36 -73.04 9.36
N THR A 297 -27.17 -73.07 10.42
CA THR A 297 -27.08 -73.82 11.70
C THR A 297 -25.91 -73.70 12.71
N PRO A 298 -26.22 -73.85 14.02
CA PRO A 298 -25.30 -73.60 15.13
C PRO A 298 -24.69 -74.89 15.71
N SER A 299 -23.50 -74.80 16.31
CA SER A 299 -22.97 -75.87 17.16
C SER A 299 -22.07 -75.32 18.25
N GLY A 300 -22.58 -75.35 19.49
CA GLY A 300 -21.78 -75.33 20.70
C GLY A 300 -21.34 -76.74 21.08
N GLN A 301 -20.06 -76.88 21.45
CA GLN A 301 -19.48 -78.02 22.18
C GLN A 301 -18.83 -77.38 23.41
N ARG A 302 -19.27 -77.60 24.66
CA ARG A 302 -19.29 -78.83 25.49
C ARG A 302 -17.92 -79.50 25.61
N SER A 303 -17.17 -79.08 26.64
CA SER A 303 -16.03 -79.82 27.20
C SER A 303 -16.46 -80.56 28.46
N THR A 304 -16.28 -81.88 28.50
CA THR A 304 -16.04 -82.68 29.71
C THR A 304 -15.62 -84.09 29.30
N ILE A 305 -14.97 -84.78 30.25
CA ILE A 305 -14.59 -86.22 30.34
C ILE A 305 -13.10 -86.48 29.94
N PRO A 306 -12.33 -87.39 30.60
CA PRO A 306 -12.74 -88.46 31.55
C PRO A 306 -12.03 -88.54 32.92
N ASN A 307 -12.81 -88.93 33.92
CA ASN A 307 -12.77 -90.22 34.65
C ASN A 307 -11.46 -90.98 34.96
N ASP A 308 -11.47 -91.46 36.20
CA ASP A 308 -10.94 -92.73 36.75
C ASP A 308 -9.41 -92.89 36.88
N VAL A 309 -8.90 -92.72 38.11
CA VAL A 309 -8.50 -93.78 39.08
C VAL A 309 -8.22 -93.11 40.44
#